data_AF-A0A7S9CN97-F1
#
_entry.id   AF-A0A7S9CN97-F1
#
_cell.length_a   1.000
_cell.length_b   1.000
_cell.length_c   1.000
_cell.angle_alpha   90.00
_cell.angle_beta   90.00
_cell.angle_gamma   90.00
#
_symmetry.space_group_name_H-M   'P 1'
#
loop_
_entity.id
_entity.type
_entity.pdbx_description
1 polymer ?
#
loop_
_entity_poly.entity_id
_entity_poly.type
_entity_poly.pdbx_seq_one_letter_code
_entity_poly.pdbx_strand_id
1 'polypeptide(L)'
;MGTFEPKGLFTPEFSAMGVSRTWLPTFGPYTLRLRRYSILFHARSAVGGHCRMRWKLWLGCAVPIYFILANWLSYAYVPVLTAPGVGGERHELMRPFVPINSTFAMTSVDPWFGDLADRAGDLDGTSPIVIYEDDKPLGPAHSTPHAEISTLGHGRFSHWKGSFSVFVFSSSDNTDPRTNGRTYWAVKPPIPKGSGIVPDVPGEKHLLERPFKPFATSPFAVSTRDKWFADVADVAGQFDSSSPIMIYEDGKPLGPAHSTPHDTIATLGHGRFSHWMGNYPVFVFSSSDNTDPETNGRDYWVVRPPPPKGSGIVPDVPGEKHLLERPFVRFGKSPFAAIAKDDWFSDSADVPGRFDSSSPIMIYEDGKPLGRAHSTPHDLISSRGHGRFSHWKGNASVFVFSSSDNTDPETNGRDYWAVKPERDR
;
A
#
# COMPACT_ATOMS: atom_id res chain seq x y z
N MET A 1 19.09 -27.12 59.96
CA MET A 1 20.37 -27.13 59.23
C MET A 1 20.29 -26.04 58.19
N GLY A 2 20.49 -24.79 58.56
CA GLY A 2 21.77 -24.05 58.48
C GLY A 2 21.57 -22.89 57.49
N THR A 3 20.94 -21.76 57.87
CA THR A 3 21.51 -20.55 58.52
C THR A 3 22.83 -20.06 57.91
N PHE A 4 22.84 -18.91 57.24
CA PHE A 4 23.40 -17.65 57.78
C PHE A 4 23.31 -16.52 56.74
N GLU A 5 22.81 -15.38 57.22
CA GLU A 5 22.74 -14.08 56.55
C GLU A 5 23.89 -13.18 57.14
N PRO A 6 23.91 -11.84 56.95
CA PRO A 6 24.91 -11.03 56.24
C PRO A 6 25.90 -10.26 57.16
N LYS A 7 26.85 -9.49 56.58
CA LYS A 7 27.66 -8.38 57.16
C LYS A 7 28.72 -7.96 56.13
N GLY A 8 29.17 -6.71 55.94
CA GLY A 8 29.01 -5.45 56.67
C GLY A 8 30.26 -4.57 56.40
N LEU A 9 30.02 -3.28 56.16
CA LEU A 9 30.86 -2.07 56.32
C LEU A 9 32.40 -2.15 56.43
N PHE A 10 33.10 -1.21 55.79
CA PHE A 10 33.98 -0.23 56.47
C PHE A 10 34.32 0.98 55.56
N THR A 11 34.19 2.18 56.13
CA THR A 11 34.63 3.51 55.64
C THR A 11 36.09 3.79 56.04
N PRO A 12 36.75 4.88 55.58
CA PRO A 12 36.66 6.17 56.30
C PRO A 12 36.65 7.46 55.42
N GLU A 13 36.43 8.57 56.12
CA GLU A 13 36.15 9.96 55.73
C GLU A 13 37.32 10.73 55.07
N PHE A 14 37.03 11.83 54.34
CA PHE A 14 37.39 13.21 54.73
C PHE A 14 36.67 14.29 53.87
N SER A 15 36.27 15.37 54.55
CA SER A 15 35.47 16.54 54.14
C SER A 15 35.90 17.34 52.89
N ALA A 16 34.92 17.97 52.19
CA ALA A 16 34.64 19.42 52.30
C ALA A 16 33.72 19.96 51.17
N MET A 17 32.84 20.88 51.57
CA MET A 17 31.99 21.84 50.85
C MET A 17 32.22 22.08 49.34
N GLY A 18 31.11 22.15 48.59
CA GLY A 18 31.09 22.78 47.27
C GLY A 18 29.74 22.66 46.55
N VAL A 19 28.84 23.61 46.80
CA VAL A 19 27.59 23.83 46.07
C VAL A 19 27.85 23.96 44.56
N SER A 20 27.11 23.25 43.68
CA SER A 20 26.60 23.79 42.39
C SER A 20 26.24 22.74 41.31
N ARG A 21 24.98 22.84 40.86
CA ARG A 21 24.45 22.73 39.47
C ARG A 21 24.24 21.37 38.81
N THR A 22 22.96 21.05 38.77
CA THR A 22 22.23 20.28 37.74
C THR A 22 22.41 20.87 36.34
N TRP A 23 22.69 19.99 35.38
CA TRP A 23 22.75 20.28 33.94
C TRP A 23 21.40 19.92 33.29
N LEU A 24 20.76 20.91 32.69
CA LEU A 24 19.80 20.76 31.59
C LEU A 24 20.45 21.37 30.33
N PRO A 25 20.28 20.77 29.14
CA PRO A 25 20.89 21.30 27.93
C PRO A 25 20.06 22.47 27.39
N THR A 26 20.66 23.67 27.37
CA THR A 26 20.13 24.83 26.66
C THR A 26 21.07 25.23 25.53
N PHE A 27 20.48 25.40 24.35
CA PHE A 27 20.96 26.04 23.13
C PHE A 27 22.22 26.92 23.29
N GLY A 28 23.30 26.54 22.61
CA GLY A 28 24.50 27.36 22.46
C GLY A 28 24.50 28.11 21.12
N PRO A 29 24.76 29.43 21.09
CA PRO A 29 25.21 30.12 19.89
C PRO A 29 26.72 29.91 19.72
N TYR A 30 27.13 29.48 18.52
CA TYR A 30 28.54 29.39 18.14
C TYR A 30 29.20 30.78 18.16
N THR A 31 30.07 31.04 19.14
CA THR A 31 30.96 32.22 19.15
C THR A 31 32.23 31.92 18.37
N LEU A 32 32.42 32.59 17.24
CA LEU A 32 33.70 32.67 16.54
C LEU A 32 34.64 33.60 17.33
N ARG A 33 35.70 33.01 17.93
CA ARG A 33 36.79 33.72 18.61
C ARG A 33 37.68 34.40 17.57
N LEU A 34 37.61 35.73 17.47
CA LEU A 34 38.65 36.53 16.82
C LEU A 34 39.67 37.01 17.88
N ARG A 35 40.95 36.68 17.67
CA ARG A 35 42.08 37.19 18.45
C ARG A 35 42.10 38.72 18.38
N ARG A 36 42.07 39.38 19.54
CA ARG A 36 42.32 40.83 19.68
C ARG A 36 43.77 41.13 19.31
N TYR A 37 43.99 41.91 18.25
CA TYR A 37 45.17 42.77 18.14
C TYR A 37 44.77 44.17 18.61
N SER A 38 45.31 44.58 19.76
CA SER A 38 45.16 45.92 20.31
C SER A 38 46.15 46.85 19.59
N ILE A 39 45.65 47.79 18.80
CA ILE A 39 46.45 48.92 18.29
C ILE A 39 46.08 50.15 19.12
N LEU A 40 46.99 50.57 20.00
CA LEU A 40 46.90 51.84 20.72
C LEU A 40 47.08 53.00 19.73
N PHE A 41 46.06 53.84 19.57
CA PHE A 41 46.21 55.15 18.96
C PHE A 41 46.49 56.20 20.03
N HIS A 42 47.72 56.72 20.07
CA HIS A 42 48.04 57.95 20.78
C HIS A 42 47.58 59.14 19.94
N ALA A 43 46.48 59.78 20.33
CA ALA A 43 46.03 61.04 19.74
C ALA A 43 46.78 62.21 20.39
N ARG A 44 47.83 62.71 19.73
CA ARG A 44 48.34 64.06 20.00
C ARG A 44 47.48 65.07 19.25
N SER A 45 46.95 66.03 19.99
CA SER A 45 46.22 67.18 19.49
C SER A 45 47.11 68.04 18.60
N ALA A 46 46.76 68.17 17.33
CA ALA A 46 47.26 69.22 16.44
C ALA A 46 46.08 69.87 15.71
N VAL A 47 45.97 71.16 16.00
CA VAL A 47 45.12 72.22 15.47
C VAL A 47 44.82 72.12 13.97
N GLY A 48 43.55 72.35 13.61
CA GLY A 48 43.16 73.09 12.41
C GLY A 48 43.00 72.31 11.10
N GLY A 49 41.74 72.24 10.61
CA GLY A 49 41.45 72.16 9.17
C GLY A 49 40.84 70.85 8.66
N HIS A 50 39.59 70.96 8.19
CA HIS A 50 39.00 70.16 7.11
C HIS A 50 38.87 68.63 7.30
N CYS A 51 37.95 68.18 8.17
CA CYS A 51 37.54 66.77 8.25
C CYS A 51 36.05 66.55 7.95
N ARG A 52 35.53 67.16 6.87
CA ARG A 52 34.14 66.93 6.39
C ARG A 52 34.04 66.15 5.07
N MET A 53 35.17 65.77 4.46
CA MET A 53 35.22 65.27 3.07
C MET A 53 35.62 63.78 2.93
N ARG A 54 35.94 63.07 4.01
CA ARG A 54 36.45 61.68 3.93
C ARG A 54 35.35 60.61 3.82
N TRP A 55 34.15 60.84 4.35
CA TRP A 55 33.06 59.85 4.30
C TRP A 55 32.46 59.69 2.89
N LYS A 56 32.38 60.79 2.11
CA LYS A 56 31.90 60.75 0.71
C LYS A 56 32.84 59.97 -0.21
N LEU A 57 34.15 60.05 0.02
CA LEU A 57 35.16 59.26 -0.69
C LEU A 57 35.05 57.76 -0.34
N TRP A 58 34.81 57.43 0.93
CA TRP A 58 34.57 56.04 1.35
C TRP A 58 33.29 55.45 0.75
N LEU A 59 32.18 56.19 0.71
CA LEU A 59 30.96 55.77 0.01
C LEU A 59 31.16 55.64 -1.50
N GLY A 60 31.91 56.57 -2.10
CA GLY A 60 32.23 56.56 -3.53
C GLY A 60 33.03 55.33 -3.98
N CYS A 61 33.85 54.74 -3.11
CA CYS A 61 34.61 53.52 -3.41
C CYS A 61 33.90 52.24 -2.92
N ALA A 62 33.23 52.28 -1.76
CA ALA A 62 32.60 51.10 -1.19
C ALA A 62 31.39 50.61 -2.01
N VAL A 63 30.61 51.52 -2.59
CA VAL A 63 29.42 51.17 -3.36
C VAL A 63 29.79 50.45 -4.68
N PRO A 64 30.74 50.95 -5.51
CA PRO A 64 31.20 50.22 -6.68
C PRO A 64 31.85 48.88 -6.33
N ILE A 65 32.64 48.81 -5.26
CA ILE A 65 33.25 47.56 -4.80
C ILE A 65 32.17 46.55 -4.41
N TYR A 66 31.13 46.98 -3.69
CA TYR A 66 29.99 46.13 -3.37
C TYR A 66 29.29 45.61 -4.62
N PHE A 67 28.98 46.47 -5.61
CA PHE A 67 28.32 46.02 -6.83
C PHE A 67 29.21 45.13 -7.70
N ILE A 68 30.52 45.37 -7.76
CA ILE A 68 31.48 44.51 -8.45
C ILE A 68 31.56 43.15 -7.76
N LEU A 69 31.65 43.11 -6.43
CA LEU A 69 31.67 41.86 -5.66
C LEU A 69 30.34 41.11 -5.75
N ALA A 70 29.20 41.80 -5.66
CA ALA A 70 27.88 41.20 -5.80
C ALA A 70 27.66 40.65 -7.22
N ASN A 71 28.10 41.37 -8.25
CA ASN A 71 28.05 40.90 -9.62
C ASN A 71 29.01 39.72 -9.83
N TRP A 72 30.24 39.79 -9.29
CA TRP A 72 31.20 38.70 -9.36
C TRP A 72 30.69 37.45 -8.64
N LEU A 73 30.12 37.59 -7.44
CA LEU A 73 29.44 36.49 -6.74
C LEU A 73 28.26 35.97 -7.54
N SER A 74 27.46 36.82 -8.20
CA SER A 74 26.36 36.37 -9.07
C SER A 74 26.84 35.56 -10.29
N TYR A 75 28.03 35.83 -10.82
CA TYR A 75 28.61 35.11 -11.96
C TYR A 75 29.48 33.90 -11.54
N ALA A 76 30.11 33.96 -10.37
CA ALA A 76 31.00 32.93 -9.84
C ALA A 76 30.29 31.94 -8.90
N TYR A 77 29.07 32.24 -8.47
CA TYR A 77 28.22 31.32 -7.73
C TYR A 77 27.83 30.16 -8.65
N VAL A 78 28.54 29.05 -8.49
CA VAL A 78 28.08 27.76 -8.97
C VAL A 78 27.12 27.25 -7.88
N PRO A 79 25.80 27.16 -8.13
CA PRO A 79 24.91 26.54 -7.17
C PRO A 79 25.44 25.15 -6.85
N VAL A 80 25.52 24.82 -5.56
CA VAL A 80 25.80 23.46 -5.14
C VAL A 80 24.58 22.64 -5.57
N LEU A 81 24.71 21.95 -6.71
CA LEU A 81 23.72 20.99 -7.17
C LEU A 81 23.73 19.82 -6.19
N THR A 82 22.82 19.88 -5.22
CA THR A 82 22.67 18.82 -4.23
C THR A 82 21.81 17.75 -4.89
N ALA A 83 22.45 16.90 -5.68
CA ALA A 83 21.78 15.75 -6.27
C ALA A 83 21.41 14.76 -5.15
N PRO A 84 20.24 14.09 -5.24
CA PRO A 84 19.84 13.06 -4.30
C PRO A 84 20.90 11.94 -4.24
N GLY A 85 21.29 11.56 -3.02
CA GLY A 85 22.21 10.46 -2.77
C GLY A 85 21.62 9.07 -3.01
N VAL A 86 20.42 8.98 -3.59
CA VAL A 86 19.73 7.73 -3.87
C VAL A 86 20.16 7.13 -5.21
N GLY A 87 20.10 5.79 -5.30
CA GLY A 87 20.30 5.06 -6.55
C GLY A 87 19.16 5.29 -7.54
N GLY A 88 19.24 4.66 -8.72
CA GLY A 88 18.22 4.76 -9.78
C GLY A 88 18.56 5.78 -10.86
N GLU A 89 17.65 5.94 -11.83
CA GLU A 89 17.78 6.93 -12.88
C GLU A 89 17.25 8.28 -12.37
N ARG A 90 18.04 9.34 -12.50
CA ARG A 90 17.68 10.67 -11.99
C ARG A 90 17.99 11.76 -13.01
N HIS A 91 17.07 12.70 -13.13
CA HIS A 91 17.19 13.87 -14.00
C HIS A 91 16.82 15.12 -13.22
N GLU A 92 17.61 16.18 -13.39
CA GLU A 92 17.30 17.48 -12.79
C GLU A 92 16.09 18.10 -13.50
N LEU A 93 15.12 18.58 -12.74
CA LEU A 93 13.97 19.31 -13.30
C LEU A 93 14.46 20.66 -13.81
N MET A 94 14.40 20.84 -15.13
CA MET A 94 14.93 22.03 -15.76
C MET A 94 14.07 23.26 -15.49
N ARG A 95 14.74 24.37 -15.16
CA ARG A 95 14.17 25.71 -15.08
C ARG A 95 14.02 26.30 -16.50
N PRO A 96 13.08 27.25 -16.72
CA PRO A 96 12.17 27.84 -15.74
C PRO A 96 10.95 26.95 -15.46
N PHE A 97 10.55 26.89 -14.18
CA PHE A 97 9.28 26.28 -13.81
C PHE A 97 8.12 27.23 -14.14
N VAL A 98 7.03 26.67 -14.64
CA VAL A 98 5.85 27.44 -15.09
C VAL A 98 4.76 27.33 -14.03
N PRO A 99 4.25 28.44 -13.46
CA PRO A 99 3.12 28.36 -12.55
C PRO A 99 1.86 27.93 -13.30
N ILE A 100 1.12 26.96 -12.75
CA ILE A 100 -0.26 26.69 -13.18
C ILE A 100 -1.14 27.53 -12.28
N ASN A 101 -2.09 28.29 -12.82
CA ASN A 101 -3.04 29.21 -12.14
C ASN A 101 -3.42 28.81 -10.69
N SER A 102 -2.50 29.04 -9.75
CA SER A 102 -2.52 28.50 -8.38
C SER A 102 -1.51 29.25 -7.51
N THR A 103 -1.58 29.01 -6.21
CA THR A 103 -0.71 29.66 -5.22
C THR A 103 0.65 28.99 -5.11
N PHE A 104 0.72 27.65 -5.20
CA PHE A 104 1.94 26.88 -4.90
C PHE A 104 2.40 25.95 -6.03
N ALA A 105 1.52 25.58 -6.98
CA ALA A 105 1.84 24.56 -7.97
C ALA A 105 2.65 25.12 -9.14
N MET A 106 3.72 24.41 -9.45
CA MET A 106 4.63 24.67 -10.55
C MET A 106 4.68 23.46 -11.48
N THR A 107 4.96 23.71 -12.75
CA THR A 107 5.16 22.67 -13.77
C THR A 107 6.58 22.65 -14.28
N SER A 108 7.09 21.44 -14.50
CA SER A 108 8.27 21.16 -15.33
C SER A 108 7.92 20.11 -16.38
N VAL A 109 8.51 20.21 -17.57
CA VAL A 109 8.32 19.21 -18.63
C VAL A 109 9.14 17.96 -18.32
N ASP A 110 8.60 16.80 -18.66
CA ASP A 110 9.27 15.51 -18.55
C ASP A 110 9.61 14.94 -19.93
N PRO A 111 10.86 15.09 -20.39
CA PRO A 111 11.34 14.42 -21.60
C PRO A 111 11.84 12.98 -21.36
N TRP A 112 11.94 12.50 -20.12
CA TRP A 112 12.65 11.25 -19.80
C TRP A 112 11.73 10.11 -19.40
N PHE A 113 10.75 10.38 -18.55
CA PHE A 113 9.90 9.36 -17.92
C PHE A 113 8.50 9.31 -18.51
N GLY A 114 8.31 9.84 -19.72
CA GLY A 114 6.98 10.08 -20.25
C GLY A 114 6.14 8.83 -20.49
N ASP A 115 6.75 7.65 -20.61
CA ASP A 115 6.05 6.36 -20.69
C ASP A 115 5.57 5.82 -19.34
N LEU A 116 6.11 6.37 -18.25
CA LEU A 116 5.74 6.06 -16.87
C LEU A 116 4.72 7.06 -16.30
N ALA A 117 4.40 8.12 -17.04
CA ALA A 117 3.49 9.18 -16.64
C ALA A 117 2.01 8.74 -16.65
N ASP A 118 1.24 9.27 -15.70
CA ASP A 118 -0.18 8.92 -15.51
C ASP A 118 -1.07 9.52 -16.61
N ARG A 119 -2.01 8.78 -17.21
CA ARG A 119 -2.88 9.28 -18.29
C ARG A 119 -4.25 9.76 -17.79
N ALA A 120 -4.90 10.64 -18.56
CA ALA A 120 -6.26 11.05 -18.30
C ALA A 120 -7.23 9.85 -18.37
N GLY A 121 -7.93 9.56 -17.26
CA GLY A 121 -8.79 8.38 -17.11
C GLY A 121 -8.13 7.26 -16.29
N ASP A 122 -6.82 7.32 -16.08
CA ASP A 122 -6.18 6.60 -14.99
C ASP A 122 -6.66 7.29 -13.70
N LEU A 123 -7.64 6.70 -13.00
CA LEU A 123 -8.11 7.18 -11.70
C LEU A 123 -7.06 6.94 -10.58
N ASP A 124 -5.77 6.85 -10.95
CA ASP A 124 -4.98 5.71 -10.50
C ASP A 124 -3.46 5.92 -10.32
N GLY A 125 -2.91 7.10 -10.60
CA GLY A 125 -1.57 7.51 -10.14
C GLY A 125 -0.49 6.41 -10.02
N THR A 126 0.09 5.96 -11.13
CA THR A 126 1.05 4.84 -11.22
C THR A 126 2.52 5.24 -11.42
N SER A 127 2.81 6.51 -11.69
CA SER A 127 4.18 6.92 -12.00
C SER A 127 5.14 6.58 -10.85
N PRO A 128 6.15 5.71 -11.02
CA PRO A 128 7.11 5.39 -9.96
C PRO A 128 8.06 6.56 -9.64
N ILE A 129 7.95 7.68 -10.35
CA ILE A 129 8.85 8.81 -10.22
C ILE A 129 8.59 9.58 -8.92
N VAL A 130 9.65 9.78 -8.15
CA VAL A 130 9.66 10.59 -6.94
C VAL A 130 10.38 11.90 -7.23
N ILE A 131 9.78 13.03 -6.84
CA ILE A 131 10.45 14.33 -6.91
C ILE A 131 11.23 14.55 -5.62
N TYR A 132 12.49 14.97 -5.76
CA TYR A 132 13.33 15.41 -4.65
C TYR A 132 13.51 16.92 -4.70
N GLU A 133 13.53 17.54 -3.54
CA GLU A 133 13.98 18.91 -3.31
C GLU A 133 15.33 18.83 -2.60
N ASP A 134 16.38 19.26 -3.29
CA ASP A 134 17.76 19.00 -2.94
C ASP A 134 18.00 17.48 -2.74
N ASP A 135 18.33 17.04 -1.52
CA ASP A 135 18.53 15.64 -1.16
C ASP A 135 17.30 14.96 -0.53
N LYS A 136 16.18 15.66 -0.39
CA LYS A 136 14.99 15.16 0.34
C LYS A 136 13.83 14.84 -0.60
N PRO A 137 13.19 13.67 -0.45
CA PRO A 137 11.99 13.36 -1.22
C PRO A 137 10.86 14.30 -0.83
N LEU A 138 10.18 14.85 -1.83
CA LEU A 138 8.93 15.54 -1.67
C LEU A 138 7.78 14.52 -1.54
N GLY A 139 6.69 14.95 -0.92
CA GLY A 139 5.45 14.20 -0.90
C GLY A 139 4.34 14.97 -0.17
N PRO A 140 3.10 14.47 -0.18
CA PRO A 140 2.64 13.23 -0.83
C PRO A 140 2.73 13.20 -2.36
N ALA A 141 3.13 12.04 -2.93
CA ALA A 141 3.11 11.77 -4.37
C ALA A 141 1.68 11.60 -4.91
N HIS A 142 1.51 11.64 -6.24
CA HIS A 142 0.24 11.42 -6.94
C HIS A 142 -0.96 12.16 -6.35
N SER A 143 -0.79 13.43 -5.95
CA SER A 143 -1.89 14.23 -5.44
C SER A 143 -2.89 14.52 -6.57
N THR A 144 -3.91 13.67 -6.65
CA THR A 144 -5.02 13.78 -7.61
C THR A 144 -6.30 14.11 -6.82
N PRO A 145 -7.04 15.18 -7.17
CA PRO A 145 -6.80 16.12 -8.27
C PRO A 145 -5.62 17.08 -8.01
N HIS A 146 -5.01 17.61 -9.09
CA HIS A 146 -3.94 18.64 -9.04
C HIS A 146 -4.30 19.88 -8.19
N ALA A 147 -5.58 20.03 -7.87
CA ALA A 147 -6.10 21.05 -6.97
C ALA A 147 -5.44 21.00 -5.58
N GLU A 148 -5.09 19.83 -5.03
CA GLU A 148 -4.43 19.78 -3.71
C GLU A 148 -3.00 20.34 -3.74
N ILE A 149 -2.27 20.13 -4.84
CA ILE A 149 -0.95 20.72 -5.04
C ILE A 149 -1.08 22.25 -5.11
N SER A 150 -2.13 22.71 -5.79
CA SER A 150 -2.44 24.12 -5.98
C SER A 150 -2.86 24.83 -4.69
N THR A 151 -3.64 24.18 -3.82
CA THR A 151 -4.26 24.79 -2.63
C THR A 151 -3.51 24.52 -1.33
N LEU A 152 -2.95 23.32 -1.16
CA LEU A 152 -2.22 22.92 0.05
C LEU A 152 -0.71 23.03 -0.16
N GLY A 153 -0.22 22.59 -1.32
CA GLY A 153 1.21 22.48 -1.58
C GLY A 153 1.91 21.51 -0.62
N HIS A 154 2.95 21.96 0.07
CA HIS A 154 3.73 21.20 1.08
C HIS A 154 4.47 19.98 0.53
N GLY A 155 5.12 20.12 -0.63
CA GLY A 155 5.85 19.02 -1.26
C GLY A 155 4.95 18.05 -2.03
N ARG A 156 3.65 18.33 -2.15
CA ARG A 156 2.78 17.53 -3.01
C ARG A 156 3.22 17.61 -4.45
N PHE A 157 3.15 16.48 -5.14
CA PHE A 157 3.43 16.42 -6.56
C PHE A 157 2.61 15.36 -7.31
N SER A 158 2.64 15.43 -8.64
CA SER A 158 2.04 14.45 -9.53
C SER A 158 2.77 14.45 -10.89
N HIS A 159 2.68 13.35 -11.63
CA HIS A 159 3.36 13.18 -12.92
C HIS A 159 2.36 12.65 -13.96
N TRP A 160 2.09 13.45 -15.00
CA TRP A 160 0.98 13.20 -15.91
C TRP A 160 1.38 13.27 -17.38
N LYS A 161 0.75 12.41 -18.19
CA LYS A 161 0.84 12.36 -19.66
C LYS A 161 -0.38 13.02 -20.28
N GLY A 162 -0.16 14.16 -20.92
CA GLY A 162 -1.10 14.78 -21.86
C GLY A 162 -0.57 14.69 -23.29
N SER A 163 -0.57 15.80 -24.02
CA SER A 163 0.19 15.95 -25.27
C SER A 163 1.70 15.88 -25.04
N PHE A 164 2.14 16.24 -23.83
CA PHE A 164 3.49 16.09 -23.31
C PHE A 164 3.40 15.53 -21.89
N SER A 165 4.48 14.89 -21.43
CA SER A 165 4.58 14.48 -20.03
C SER A 165 5.08 15.63 -19.17
N VAL A 166 4.47 15.82 -18.01
CA VAL A 166 4.74 16.96 -17.11
C VAL A 166 4.74 16.55 -15.65
N PHE A 167 5.65 17.13 -14.88
CA PHE A 167 5.65 17.11 -13.43
C PHE A 167 4.92 18.35 -12.92
N VAL A 168 3.93 18.15 -12.05
CA VAL A 168 3.28 19.22 -11.30
C VAL A 168 3.66 19.06 -9.83
N PHE A 169 4.26 20.07 -9.22
CA PHE A 169 4.78 19.97 -7.86
C PHE A 169 4.75 21.30 -7.10
N SER A 170 4.95 21.23 -5.79
CA SER A 170 5.13 22.36 -4.88
C SER A 170 6.38 22.13 -4.03
N SER A 171 7.00 23.19 -3.52
CA SER A 171 8.11 23.06 -2.55
C SER A 171 7.62 22.52 -1.21
N SER A 172 8.53 21.94 -0.42
CA SER A 172 8.20 21.35 0.89
C SER A 172 7.61 22.34 1.89
N ASP A 173 7.99 23.62 1.78
CA ASP A 173 7.58 24.72 2.67
C ASP A 173 6.78 25.81 1.95
N ASN A 174 6.27 25.53 0.76
CA ASN A 174 5.48 26.45 -0.07
C ASN A 174 6.21 27.73 -0.53
N THR A 175 7.53 27.80 -0.39
CA THR A 175 8.33 28.85 -1.04
C THR A 175 8.35 28.68 -2.56
N ASP A 176 8.40 29.77 -3.33
CA ASP A 176 8.37 29.70 -4.80
C ASP A 176 9.59 28.93 -5.37
N PRO A 177 9.40 27.76 -6.01
CA PRO A 177 10.49 26.94 -6.57
C PRO A 177 11.38 27.70 -7.57
N ARG A 178 10.86 28.76 -8.19
CA ARG A 178 11.60 29.58 -9.15
C ARG A 178 12.63 30.46 -8.48
N THR A 179 12.45 30.84 -7.22
CA THR A 179 13.29 31.83 -6.53
C THR A 179 13.88 31.36 -5.21
N ASN A 180 13.43 30.21 -4.68
CA ASN A 180 13.90 29.69 -3.39
C ASN A 180 15.34 29.14 -3.38
N GLY A 181 15.99 29.07 -4.54
CA GLY A 181 17.39 28.62 -4.67
C GLY A 181 17.61 27.12 -4.53
N ARG A 182 16.55 26.31 -4.43
CA ARG A 182 16.63 24.84 -4.29
C ARG A 182 16.73 24.16 -5.65
N THR A 183 17.27 22.95 -5.63
CA THR A 183 17.34 22.06 -6.79
C THR A 183 16.21 21.04 -6.72
N TYR A 184 15.68 20.65 -7.88
CA TYR A 184 14.59 19.69 -7.94
C TYR A 184 14.96 18.57 -8.90
N TRP A 185 14.69 17.33 -8.53
CA TRP A 185 15.09 16.15 -9.28
C TRP A 185 13.92 15.19 -9.44
N ALA A 186 13.72 14.68 -10.65
CA ALA A 186 12.88 13.51 -10.89
C ALA A 186 13.74 12.26 -10.76
N VAL A 187 13.38 11.37 -9.84
CA VAL A 187 14.10 10.13 -9.57
C VAL A 187 13.17 8.95 -9.85
N LYS A 188 13.57 8.08 -10.77
CA LYS A 188 13.02 6.74 -10.89
C LYS A 188 13.78 5.84 -9.92
N PRO A 189 13.17 5.44 -8.79
CA PRO A 189 13.85 4.60 -7.81
C PRO A 189 14.25 3.27 -8.48
N PRO A 190 15.41 2.72 -8.10
CA PRO A 190 15.78 1.39 -8.55
C PRO A 190 14.79 0.43 -7.88
N ILE A 191 14.06 -0.34 -8.70
CA ILE A 191 13.23 -1.43 -8.17
C ILE A 191 14.19 -2.37 -7.44
N PRO A 192 14.09 -2.51 -6.11
CA PRO A 192 15.00 -3.39 -5.41
C PRO A 192 14.76 -4.80 -5.93
N LYS A 193 15.86 -5.53 -6.16
CA LYS A 193 15.75 -6.91 -6.62
C LYS A 193 15.02 -7.69 -5.53
N GLY A 194 13.91 -8.31 -5.91
CA GLY A 194 13.15 -9.21 -5.06
C GLY A 194 14.01 -10.31 -4.46
N SER A 195 13.56 -10.86 -3.32
CA SER A 195 14.25 -11.97 -2.65
C SER A 195 14.37 -13.23 -3.54
N GLY A 196 13.53 -13.35 -4.57
CA GLY A 196 13.44 -14.52 -5.44
C GLY A 196 12.78 -15.72 -4.77
N ILE A 197 12.24 -15.55 -3.56
CA ILE A 197 11.65 -16.63 -2.79
C ILE A 197 10.21 -16.85 -3.25
N VAL A 198 9.96 -17.98 -3.91
CA VAL A 198 8.62 -18.44 -4.27
C VAL A 198 8.03 -19.21 -3.08
N PRO A 199 6.77 -18.95 -2.67
CA PRO A 199 6.14 -19.69 -1.59
C PRO A 199 6.08 -21.20 -1.86
N ASP A 200 6.54 -22.00 -0.90
CA ASP A 200 6.46 -23.47 -0.96
C ASP A 200 5.14 -24.00 -0.39
N VAL A 201 4.05 -23.61 -1.06
CA VAL A 201 2.69 -24.06 -0.75
C VAL A 201 2.01 -24.57 -2.02
N PRO A 202 1.06 -25.51 -1.95
CA PRO A 202 0.33 -25.92 -3.15
C PRO A 202 -0.59 -24.79 -3.63
N GLY A 203 -0.95 -24.83 -4.92
CA GLY A 203 -1.88 -23.87 -5.52
C GLY A 203 -1.29 -23.04 -6.65
N GLU A 204 -2.12 -22.20 -7.25
CA GLU A 204 -1.71 -21.24 -8.27
C GLU A 204 -1.06 -20.03 -7.62
N LYS A 205 0.08 -19.58 -8.15
CA LYS A 205 0.91 -18.53 -7.56
C LYS A 205 1.20 -17.48 -8.61
N HIS A 206 1.04 -16.22 -8.24
CA HIS A 206 1.46 -15.10 -9.06
C HIS A 206 2.24 -14.10 -8.22
N LEU A 207 3.38 -13.66 -8.77
CA LEU A 207 4.19 -12.60 -8.19
C LEU A 207 3.45 -11.28 -8.43
N LEU A 208 3.23 -10.51 -7.37
CA LEU A 208 2.77 -9.13 -7.49
C LEU A 208 3.95 -8.28 -7.96
N GLU A 209 3.86 -7.79 -9.20
CA GLU A 209 4.92 -7.00 -9.81
C GLU A 209 4.86 -5.54 -9.36
N ARG A 210 6.04 -4.97 -9.09
CA ARG A 210 6.22 -3.54 -8.84
C ARG A 210 6.08 -2.75 -10.15
N PRO A 211 5.66 -1.47 -10.09
CA PRO A 211 5.43 -0.68 -8.88
C PRO A 211 4.06 -0.90 -8.22
N PHE A 212 4.04 -0.87 -6.89
CA PHE A 212 2.83 -0.84 -6.08
C PHE A 212 2.41 0.60 -5.81
N LYS A 213 1.10 0.82 -5.65
CA LYS A 213 0.54 2.14 -5.34
C LYS A 213 0.39 2.31 -3.84
N PRO A 214 0.76 3.44 -3.24
CA PRO A 214 0.39 3.73 -1.86
C PRO A 214 -1.13 3.62 -1.67
N PHE A 215 -1.56 2.95 -0.60
CA PHE A 215 -2.96 2.82 -0.25
C PHE A 215 -3.30 3.81 0.87
N ALA A 216 -4.24 4.70 0.60
CA ALA A 216 -4.53 5.87 1.44
C ALA A 216 -3.26 6.73 1.69
N THR A 217 -3.18 7.40 2.84
CA THR A 217 -1.99 8.19 3.25
C THR A 217 -0.96 7.36 4.03
N SER A 218 -1.02 6.03 3.92
CA SER A 218 -0.17 5.12 4.70
C SER A 218 1.22 4.97 4.09
N PRO A 219 2.30 4.98 4.89
CA PRO A 219 3.66 4.74 4.40
C PRO A 219 3.97 3.25 4.18
N PHE A 220 3.07 2.33 4.54
CA PHE A 220 3.33 0.88 4.53
C PHE A 220 2.23 0.04 3.90
N ALA A 221 1.07 0.63 3.61
CA ALA A 221 0.01 -0.04 2.89
C ALA A 221 0.07 0.32 1.41
N VAL A 222 -0.06 -0.68 0.56
CA VAL A 222 -0.05 -0.53 -0.89
C VAL A 222 -1.22 -1.25 -1.52
N SER A 223 -1.51 -0.89 -2.76
CA SER A 223 -2.49 -1.54 -3.61
C SER A 223 -1.90 -1.84 -4.98
N THR A 224 -2.33 -2.95 -5.57
CA THR A 224 -2.00 -3.30 -6.94
C THR A 224 -3.22 -3.87 -7.65
N ARG A 225 -3.31 -3.57 -8.94
CA ARG A 225 -4.32 -4.15 -9.82
C ARG A 225 -3.67 -5.30 -10.55
N ASP A 226 -4.22 -6.48 -10.32
CA ASP A 226 -3.77 -7.66 -11.03
C ASP A 226 -4.97 -8.49 -11.43
N LYS A 227 -5.02 -8.87 -12.70
CA LYS A 227 -6.10 -9.66 -13.30
C LYS A 227 -6.21 -11.06 -12.69
N TRP A 228 -5.15 -11.55 -12.05
CA TRP A 228 -5.16 -12.87 -11.44
C TRP A 228 -6.22 -12.96 -10.35
N PHE A 229 -6.93 -14.10 -10.34
CA PHE A 229 -7.94 -14.44 -9.34
C PHE A 229 -9.17 -13.52 -9.29
N ALA A 230 -9.46 -12.80 -10.37
CA ALA A 230 -10.66 -11.99 -10.54
C ALA A 230 -11.96 -12.76 -10.22
N ASP A 231 -12.02 -14.05 -10.53
CA ASP A 231 -13.15 -14.93 -10.33
C ASP A 231 -13.51 -15.18 -8.85
N VAL A 232 -12.55 -14.98 -7.94
CA VAL A 232 -12.72 -15.24 -6.51
C VAL A 232 -12.55 -13.99 -5.64
N ALA A 233 -12.52 -12.80 -6.25
CA ALA A 233 -12.38 -11.54 -5.52
C ALA A 233 -13.69 -11.14 -4.80
N ASP A 234 -13.57 -10.55 -3.61
CA ASP A 234 -14.74 -10.14 -2.81
C ASP A 234 -15.46 -8.96 -3.49
N VAL A 235 -16.80 -8.98 -3.60
CA VAL A 235 -17.53 -7.93 -4.34
C VAL A 235 -17.72 -6.68 -3.48
N ALA A 236 -17.36 -5.50 -4.00
CA ALA A 236 -17.53 -4.24 -3.29
C ALA A 236 -18.98 -4.02 -2.78
N GLY A 237 -19.12 -3.77 -1.48
CA GLY A 237 -20.43 -3.58 -0.81
C GLY A 237 -21.10 -4.88 -0.33
N GLN A 238 -20.50 -6.03 -0.59
CA GLN A 238 -20.79 -7.30 0.09
C GLN A 238 -19.63 -7.52 1.06
N PHE A 239 -19.89 -7.52 2.37
CA PHE A 239 -18.87 -7.73 3.42
C PHE A 239 -18.50 -9.21 3.54
N ASP A 240 -18.21 -9.83 2.40
CA ASP A 240 -18.09 -11.27 2.31
C ASP A 240 -16.59 -11.58 2.36
N SER A 241 -16.11 -12.13 3.46
CA SER A 241 -14.70 -12.50 3.68
C SER A 241 -14.37 -13.83 2.98
N SER A 242 -14.43 -13.85 1.66
CA SER A 242 -14.61 -15.11 0.94
C SER A 242 -13.57 -15.43 -0.12
N SER A 243 -12.77 -14.45 -0.53
CA SER A 243 -11.61 -14.68 -1.38
C SER A 243 -10.64 -15.68 -0.71
N PRO A 244 -10.40 -16.88 -1.27
CA PRO A 244 -9.49 -17.86 -0.69
C PRO A 244 -8.01 -17.46 -0.82
N ILE A 245 -7.74 -16.28 -1.39
CA ILE A 245 -6.39 -15.82 -1.71
C ILE A 245 -5.61 -15.50 -0.43
N MET A 246 -4.37 -15.97 -0.42
CA MET A 246 -3.36 -15.65 0.59
C MET A 246 -2.23 -14.85 -0.06
N ILE A 247 -1.75 -13.81 0.63
CA ILE A 247 -0.53 -13.09 0.23
C ILE A 247 0.64 -13.62 1.05
N TYR A 248 1.77 -13.83 0.40
CA TYR A 248 3.03 -14.25 1.01
C TYR A 248 4.10 -13.19 0.80
N GLU A 249 4.83 -12.85 1.85
CA GLU A 249 6.02 -12.01 1.84
C GLU A 249 7.26 -12.88 2.04
N ASP A 250 8.16 -12.93 1.06
CA ASP A 250 9.37 -13.77 1.07
C ASP A 250 9.08 -15.24 1.44
N GLY A 251 7.99 -15.78 0.90
CA GLY A 251 7.53 -17.14 1.16
C GLY A 251 6.80 -17.36 2.49
N LYS A 252 6.61 -16.33 3.32
CA LYS A 252 5.83 -16.42 4.58
C LYS A 252 4.45 -15.80 4.42
N PRO A 253 3.38 -16.43 4.94
CA PRO A 253 2.03 -15.88 4.80
C PRO A 253 1.91 -14.58 5.58
N LEU A 254 1.32 -13.58 4.93
CA LEU A 254 0.84 -12.36 5.55
C LEU A 254 -0.54 -12.59 6.19
N GLY A 255 -0.90 -11.74 7.14
CA GLY A 255 -2.23 -11.69 7.70
C GLY A 255 -2.32 -10.67 8.83
N PRO A 256 -3.52 -10.39 9.38
CA PRO A 256 -4.81 -11.01 9.05
C PRO A 256 -5.37 -10.74 7.64
N ALA A 257 -5.95 -11.76 7.01
CA ALA A 257 -6.69 -11.67 5.74
C ALA A 257 -8.04 -10.95 5.90
N HIS A 258 -8.63 -10.51 4.79
CA HIS A 258 -9.93 -9.83 4.72
C HIS A 258 -10.10 -8.72 5.75
N SER A 259 -9.06 -7.90 5.95
CA SER A 259 -9.11 -6.82 6.94
C SER A 259 -10.11 -5.76 6.51
N THR A 260 -11.35 -5.90 7.00
CA THR A 260 -12.46 -4.97 6.82
C THR A 260 -12.73 -4.24 8.15
N PRO A 261 -12.90 -2.91 8.15
CA PRO A 261 -12.79 -1.99 7.01
C PRO A 261 -11.36 -1.92 6.43
N HIS A 262 -11.23 -1.68 5.12
CA HIS A 262 -9.93 -1.63 4.43
C HIS A 262 -8.97 -0.59 5.01
N ASP A 263 -9.51 0.45 5.66
CA ASP A 263 -8.76 1.45 6.39
C ASP A 263 -7.88 0.85 7.49
N THR A 264 -8.22 -0.33 8.02
CA THR A 264 -7.37 -1.04 9.00
C THR A 264 -6.04 -1.49 8.41
N ILE A 265 -5.97 -1.75 7.10
CA ILE A 265 -4.70 -2.05 6.42
C ILE A 265 -3.82 -0.80 6.40
N ALA A 266 -4.40 0.36 6.06
CA ALA A 266 -3.69 1.64 6.03
C ALA A 266 -3.29 2.16 7.42
N THR A 267 -4.10 1.90 8.44
CA THR A 267 -3.91 2.46 9.80
C THR A 267 -3.11 1.56 10.73
N LEU A 268 -3.24 0.23 10.62
CA LEU A 268 -2.55 -0.73 11.48
C LEU A 268 -1.41 -1.45 10.75
N GLY A 269 -1.61 -1.81 9.49
CA GLY A 269 -0.65 -2.59 8.71
C GLY A 269 -0.42 -3.99 9.28
N HIS A 270 0.84 -4.38 9.47
CA HIS A 270 1.31 -5.64 10.05
C HIS A 270 0.93 -6.88 9.25
N GLY A 271 1.08 -6.83 7.92
CA GLY A 271 0.74 -7.96 7.05
C GLY A 271 -0.76 -8.08 6.76
N ARG A 272 -1.59 -7.13 7.18
CA ARG A 272 -3.00 -7.12 6.82
C ARG A 272 -3.18 -6.98 5.32
N PHE A 273 -4.16 -7.69 4.78
CA PHE A 273 -4.52 -7.59 3.38
C PHE A 273 -6.02 -7.79 3.12
N SER A 274 -6.45 -7.40 1.92
CA SER A 274 -7.78 -7.62 1.36
C SER A 274 -7.68 -7.76 -0.16
N HIS A 275 -8.62 -8.50 -0.74
CA HIS A 275 -8.73 -8.72 -2.18
C HIS A 275 -10.18 -8.55 -2.62
N TRP A 276 -10.45 -7.58 -3.48
CA TRP A 276 -11.81 -7.28 -3.89
C TRP A 276 -11.94 -6.99 -5.38
N MET A 277 -13.16 -7.19 -5.89
CA MET A 277 -13.62 -6.83 -7.20
C MET A 277 -14.23 -5.42 -7.17
N GLY A 278 -13.55 -4.47 -7.82
CA GLY A 278 -14.12 -3.17 -8.21
C GLY A 278 -14.47 -3.17 -9.70
N ASN A 279 -14.10 -2.11 -10.42
CA ASN A 279 -14.03 -2.16 -11.89
C ASN A 279 -12.94 -3.13 -12.39
N TYR A 280 -11.96 -3.42 -11.54
CA TYR A 280 -10.89 -4.38 -11.72
C TYR A 280 -10.62 -5.09 -10.38
N PRO A 281 -10.05 -6.30 -10.39
CA PRO A 281 -9.51 -6.93 -9.18
C PRO A 281 -8.38 -6.10 -8.57
N VAL A 282 -8.44 -5.90 -7.25
CA VAL A 282 -7.46 -5.11 -6.49
C VAL A 282 -6.99 -5.92 -5.28
N PHE A 283 -5.67 -6.03 -5.12
CA PHE A 283 -5.03 -6.47 -3.89
C PHE A 283 -4.60 -5.26 -3.10
N VAL A 284 -4.99 -5.19 -1.83
CA VAL A 284 -4.52 -4.17 -0.88
C VAL A 284 -3.83 -4.89 0.25
N PHE A 285 -2.60 -4.52 0.56
CA PHE A 285 -1.81 -5.19 1.59
C PHE A 285 -0.80 -4.27 2.24
N SER A 286 -0.25 -4.70 3.36
CA SER A 286 0.86 -4.05 4.06
C SER A 286 1.96 -5.07 4.31
N SER A 287 3.21 -4.62 4.44
CA SER A 287 4.30 -5.51 4.85
C SER A 287 4.12 -6.00 6.29
N SER A 288 4.77 -7.11 6.64
CA SER A 288 4.66 -7.69 7.98
C SER A 288 5.22 -6.79 9.10
N ASP A 289 6.23 -5.97 8.76
CA ASP A 289 6.97 -5.09 9.68
C ASP A 289 6.67 -3.59 9.45
N ASN A 290 5.68 -3.26 8.62
CA ASN A 290 5.33 -1.90 8.21
C ASN A 290 6.46 -1.12 7.52
N THR A 291 7.41 -1.82 6.90
CA THR A 291 8.29 -1.22 5.89
C THR A 291 7.54 -1.00 4.57
N ASP A 292 7.94 -0.04 3.77
CA ASP A 292 7.31 0.22 2.47
C ASP A 292 7.52 -0.98 1.51
N PRO A 293 6.45 -1.68 1.07
CA PRO A 293 6.54 -2.81 0.14
C PRO A 293 7.21 -2.47 -1.20
N GLU A 294 7.14 -1.22 -1.65
CA GLU A 294 7.77 -0.80 -2.90
C GLU A 294 9.30 -0.83 -2.79
N THR A 295 9.83 -0.43 -1.63
CA THR A 295 11.27 -0.17 -1.46
C THR A 295 12.00 -1.18 -0.58
N ASN A 296 11.29 -2.02 0.17
CA ASN A 296 11.91 -2.98 1.11
C ASN A 296 12.62 -4.17 0.46
N GLY A 297 12.45 -4.39 -0.85
CA GLY A 297 13.11 -5.44 -1.62
C GLY A 297 12.61 -6.87 -1.37
N ARG A 298 11.43 -7.01 -0.78
CA ARG A 298 10.77 -8.30 -0.54
C ARG A 298 9.93 -8.72 -1.75
N ASP A 299 9.67 -10.01 -1.90
CA ASP A 299 8.72 -10.50 -2.91
C ASP A 299 7.36 -10.79 -2.31
N TYR A 300 6.33 -10.32 -3.00
CA TYR A 300 4.94 -10.48 -2.60
C TYR A 300 4.23 -11.39 -3.59
N TRP A 301 3.74 -12.52 -3.13
CA TRP A 301 3.06 -13.51 -3.97
C TRP A 301 1.61 -13.65 -3.54
N VAL A 302 0.69 -13.60 -4.50
CA VAL A 302 -0.69 -14.04 -4.30
C VAL A 302 -0.79 -15.52 -4.61
N VAL A 303 -1.42 -16.26 -3.72
CA VAL A 303 -1.61 -17.70 -3.84
C VAL A 303 -3.08 -18.03 -3.73
N ARG A 304 -3.62 -18.67 -4.76
CA ARG A 304 -4.90 -19.38 -4.68
C ARG A 304 -4.59 -20.82 -4.24
N PRO A 305 -4.86 -21.20 -2.98
CA PRO A 305 -4.67 -22.57 -2.54
C PRO A 305 -5.51 -23.50 -3.41
N PRO A 306 -5.08 -24.76 -3.63
CA PRO A 306 -5.92 -25.71 -4.31
C PRO A 306 -7.20 -25.88 -3.47
N PRO A 307 -8.31 -26.27 -4.12
CA PRO A 307 -9.48 -26.65 -3.37
C PRO A 307 -9.08 -27.73 -2.34
N PRO A 308 -9.56 -27.61 -1.09
CA PRO A 308 -9.21 -28.55 -0.06
C PRO A 308 -9.58 -29.96 -0.50
N LYS A 309 -8.70 -30.92 -0.15
CA LYS A 309 -8.99 -32.32 -0.40
C LYS A 309 -10.24 -32.69 0.38
N GLY A 310 -11.19 -33.29 -0.33
CA GLY A 310 -12.40 -33.84 0.25
C GLY A 310 -12.14 -34.78 1.42
N SER A 311 -13.13 -34.94 2.30
CA SER A 311 -13.04 -35.85 3.44
C SER A 311 -12.83 -37.32 3.04
N GLY A 312 -13.12 -37.68 1.78
CA GLY A 312 -13.07 -39.05 1.25
C GLY A 312 -14.21 -39.93 1.75
N ILE A 313 -15.18 -39.36 2.47
CA ILE A 313 -16.27 -40.12 3.08
C ILE A 313 -17.37 -40.31 2.03
N VAL A 314 -17.54 -41.56 1.58
CA VAL A 314 -18.63 -41.97 0.71
C VAL A 314 -19.87 -42.27 1.56
N PRO A 315 -21.08 -41.79 1.19
CA PRO A 315 -22.30 -42.10 1.92
C PRO A 315 -22.59 -43.61 1.98
N ASP A 316 -22.85 -44.13 3.18
CA ASP A 316 -23.23 -45.53 3.41
C ASP A 316 -24.75 -45.71 3.33
N VAL A 317 -25.28 -45.52 2.12
CA VAL A 317 -26.70 -45.71 1.81
C VAL A 317 -26.87 -46.49 0.50
N PRO A 318 -27.93 -47.27 0.31
CA PRO A 318 -28.19 -47.95 -0.96
C PRO A 318 -28.54 -46.95 -2.07
N GLY A 319 -28.23 -47.31 -3.31
CA GLY A 319 -28.48 -46.45 -4.48
C GLY A 319 -27.22 -45.99 -5.21
N GLU A 320 -27.45 -45.27 -6.31
CA GLU A 320 -26.41 -44.74 -7.18
C GLU A 320 -25.84 -43.45 -6.58
N LYS A 321 -24.51 -43.36 -6.49
CA LYS A 321 -23.80 -42.27 -5.80
C LYS A 321 -22.86 -41.60 -6.79
N HIS A 322 -22.89 -40.27 -6.80
CA HIS A 322 -22.01 -39.46 -7.61
C HIS A 322 -21.39 -38.36 -6.75
N LEU A 323 -20.07 -38.23 -6.80
CA LEU A 323 -19.36 -37.15 -6.10
C LEU A 323 -19.58 -35.87 -6.89
N LEU A 324 -20.08 -34.82 -6.24
CA LEU A 324 -20.13 -33.49 -6.84
C LEU A 324 -18.72 -32.92 -6.83
N GLU A 325 -18.08 -32.90 -7.99
CA GLU A 325 -16.70 -32.45 -8.12
C GLU A 325 -16.61 -30.92 -8.12
N ARG A 326 -15.57 -30.41 -7.46
CA ARG A 326 -15.18 -28.99 -7.51
C ARG A 326 -14.63 -28.64 -8.90
N PRO A 327 -14.71 -27.38 -9.34
CA PRO A 327 -15.10 -26.20 -8.58
C PRO A 327 -16.62 -25.99 -8.53
N PHE A 328 -17.12 -25.62 -7.36
CA PHE A 328 -18.48 -25.14 -7.19
C PHE A 328 -18.56 -23.64 -7.45
N VAL A 329 -19.62 -23.21 -8.15
CA VAL A 329 -19.85 -21.79 -8.44
C VAL A 329 -20.77 -21.21 -7.39
N ARG A 330 -20.44 -20.06 -6.78
CA ARG A 330 -21.32 -19.44 -5.79
C ARG A 330 -22.74 -19.19 -6.32
N PHE A 331 -23.74 -19.52 -5.52
CA PHE A 331 -25.15 -19.29 -5.85
C PHE A 331 -25.67 -18.01 -5.19
N GLY A 332 -25.99 -16.99 -6.00
CA GLY A 332 -26.47 -15.70 -5.51
C GLY A 332 -25.38 -14.93 -4.75
N LYS A 333 -25.78 -14.14 -3.73
CA LYS A 333 -24.87 -13.36 -2.87
C LYS A 333 -24.50 -14.07 -1.57
N SER A 334 -24.59 -15.40 -1.55
CA SER A 334 -24.44 -16.17 -0.32
C SER A 334 -23.05 -16.79 -0.23
N PRO A 335 -22.31 -16.61 0.88
CA PRO A 335 -21.00 -17.23 1.05
C PRO A 335 -21.08 -18.75 1.28
N PHE A 336 -22.28 -19.30 1.50
CA PHE A 336 -22.47 -20.70 1.86
C PHE A 336 -23.30 -21.49 0.84
N ALA A 337 -23.82 -20.85 -0.20
CA ALA A 337 -24.59 -21.51 -1.24
C ALA A 337 -23.78 -21.63 -2.53
N ALA A 338 -23.83 -22.80 -3.16
CA ALA A 338 -23.05 -23.12 -4.34
C ALA A 338 -23.87 -23.90 -5.37
N ILE A 339 -23.42 -23.85 -6.63
CA ILE A 339 -23.91 -24.57 -7.79
C ILE A 339 -22.83 -25.60 -8.16
N ALA A 340 -23.21 -26.88 -8.16
CA ALA A 340 -22.45 -27.93 -8.85
C ALA A 340 -23.14 -28.22 -10.19
N LYS A 341 -22.40 -28.12 -11.30
CA LYS A 341 -22.90 -28.49 -12.62
C LYS A 341 -22.57 -29.94 -12.88
N ASP A 342 -23.59 -30.76 -13.07
CA ASP A 342 -23.44 -32.20 -13.10
C ASP A 342 -24.60 -32.85 -13.86
N ASP A 343 -24.28 -33.52 -14.97
CA ASP A 343 -25.28 -34.15 -15.84
C ASP A 343 -25.64 -35.59 -15.44
N TRP A 344 -24.98 -36.17 -14.43
CA TRP A 344 -25.11 -37.58 -14.07
C TRP A 344 -26.55 -37.99 -13.74
N PHE A 345 -27.29 -37.10 -13.08
CA PHE A 345 -28.70 -37.31 -12.73
C PHE A 345 -29.69 -36.44 -13.52
N SER A 346 -29.30 -35.93 -14.69
CA SER A 346 -30.09 -35.00 -15.52
C SER A 346 -31.50 -35.49 -15.91
N ASP A 347 -31.72 -36.81 -15.97
CA ASP A 347 -33.04 -37.41 -16.22
C ASP A 347 -33.95 -37.43 -15.00
N SER A 348 -33.39 -37.22 -13.81
CA SER A 348 -34.09 -37.17 -12.53
C SER A 348 -34.22 -35.75 -11.98
N ALA A 349 -33.81 -34.74 -12.75
CA ALA A 349 -33.81 -33.34 -12.36
C ALA A 349 -35.19 -32.67 -12.56
N ASP A 350 -35.51 -31.70 -11.71
CA ASP A 350 -36.77 -30.97 -11.81
C ASP A 350 -36.78 -30.04 -13.04
N VAL A 351 -37.91 -29.93 -13.74
CA VAL A 351 -38.04 -29.11 -14.95
C VAL A 351 -38.56 -27.70 -14.59
N PRO A 352 -37.93 -26.61 -15.07
CA PRO A 352 -38.38 -25.24 -14.78
C PRO A 352 -39.87 -25.03 -15.11
N GLY A 353 -40.62 -24.50 -14.15
CA GLY A 353 -42.04 -24.17 -14.32
C GLY A 353 -43.02 -25.30 -14.01
N ARG A 354 -42.54 -26.53 -13.77
CA ARG A 354 -43.32 -27.53 -13.05
C ARG A 354 -42.92 -27.50 -11.57
N PHE A 355 -43.89 -27.27 -10.70
CA PHE A 355 -43.69 -27.32 -9.25
C PHE A 355 -43.79 -28.75 -8.70
N ASP A 356 -43.66 -29.79 -9.54
CA ASP A 356 -43.56 -31.19 -9.11
C ASP A 356 -42.15 -31.51 -8.57
N SER A 357 -41.79 -30.72 -7.55
CA SER A 357 -40.54 -30.68 -6.78
C SER A 357 -40.24 -32.04 -6.16
N SER A 358 -39.63 -32.96 -6.91
CA SER A 358 -39.53 -34.34 -6.46
C SER A 358 -38.36 -35.12 -7.03
N SER A 359 -37.35 -34.45 -7.60
CA SER A 359 -36.08 -35.09 -7.91
C SER A 359 -35.69 -36.02 -6.76
N PRO A 360 -35.59 -37.34 -6.95
CA PRO A 360 -35.34 -38.29 -5.86
C PRO A 360 -33.94 -38.15 -5.28
N ILE A 361 -33.11 -37.31 -5.89
CA ILE A 361 -31.72 -37.11 -5.51
C ILE A 361 -31.61 -36.42 -4.15
N MET A 362 -30.83 -37.04 -3.27
CA MET A 362 -30.44 -36.51 -1.97
C MET A 362 -28.98 -36.08 -2.02
N ILE A 363 -28.64 -34.95 -1.40
CA ILE A 363 -27.24 -34.56 -1.23
C ILE A 363 -26.75 -34.96 0.15
N TYR A 364 -25.53 -35.48 0.22
CA TYR A 364 -24.84 -35.83 1.46
C TYR A 364 -23.57 -34.99 1.58
N GLU A 365 -23.30 -34.47 2.79
CA GLU A 365 -22.07 -33.79 3.17
C GLU A 365 -21.30 -34.69 4.16
N ASP A 366 -20.08 -35.09 3.79
CA ASP A 366 -19.24 -35.99 4.59
C ASP A 366 -19.97 -37.27 5.04
N GLY A 367 -20.75 -37.85 4.13
CA GLY A 367 -21.55 -39.05 4.37
C GLY A 367 -22.84 -38.83 5.17
N LYS A 368 -23.14 -37.61 5.63
CA LYS A 368 -24.40 -37.26 6.31
C LYS A 368 -25.37 -36.57 5.36
N PRO A 369 -26.67 -36.86 5.41
CA PRO A 369 -27.63 -36.18 4.54
C PRO A 369 -27.64 -34.68 4.84
N LEU A 370 -27.52 -33.87 3.79
CA LEU A 370 -27.85 -32.44 3.87
C LEU A 370 -29.36 -32.30 4.15
N GLY A 371 -29.72 -31.20 4.78
CA GLY A 371 -31.04 -30.93 5.34
C GLY A 371 -32.19 -30.94 4.31
N ARG A 372 -32.88 -29.81 4.15
CA ARG A 372 -34.16 -29.81 3.44
C ARG A 372 -33.98 -29.81 1.92
N ALA A 373 -34.27 -30.95 1.31
CA ALA A 373 -34.39 -31.11 -0.15
C ALA A 373 -35.46 -30.20 -0.75
N HIS A 374 -35.29 -29.86 -2.03
CA HIS A 374 -36.24 -29.11 -2.87
C HIS A 374 -36.74 -27.83 -2.22
N SER A 375 -35.82 -27.06 -1.62
CA SER A 375 -36.15 -25.78 -1.01
C SER A 375 -36.50 -24.74 -2.08
N THR A 376 -37.75 -24.75 -2.53
CA THR A 376 -38.34 -23.71 -3.38
C THR A 376 -39.01 -22.63 -2.51
N PRO A 377 -38.85 -21.32 -2.82
CA PRO A 377 -37.99 -20.76 -3.87
C PRO A 377 -36.50 -20.85 -3.55
N HIS A 378 -35.65 -20.94 -4.58
CA HIS A 378 -34.20 -21.20 -4.49
C HIS A 378 -33.46 -20.14 -3.68
N ASP A 379 -34.03 -18.95 -3.60
CA ASP A 379 -33.58 -17.85 -2.75
C ASP A 379 -33.48 -18.27 -1.28
N LEU A 380 -34.22 -19.28 -0.82
CA LEU A 380 -34.08 -19.81 0.54
C LEU A 380 -32.75 -20.53 0.77
N ILE A 381 -32.14 -21.09 -0.28
CA ILE A 381 -30.82 -21.74 -0.20
C ILE A 381 -29.75 -20.68 0.01
N SER A 382 -29.78 -19.59 -0.77
CA SER A 382 -28.82 -18.49 -0.64
C SER A 382 -29.11 -17.59 0.57
N SER A 383 -30.37 -17.38 0.97
CA SER A 383 -30.71 -16.48 2.09
C SER A 383 -30.67 -17.15 3.46
N ARG A 384 -30.86 -18.48 3.56
CA ARG A 384 -30.91 -19.18 4.85
C ARG A 384 -29.89 -20.30 4.99
N GLY A 385 -29.50 -20.96 3.89
CA GLY A 385 -28.52 -22.04 3.94
C GLY A 385 -28.98 -23.24 4.76
N HIS A 386 -28.07 -23.77 5.61
CA HIS A 386 -28.28 -24.89 6.52
C HIS A 386 -28.59 -26.21 5.82
N GLY A 387 -27.78 -26.58 4.84
CA GLY A 387 -27.94 -27.85 4.13
C GLY A 387 -29.16 -27.90 3.23
N ARG A 388 -29.75 -26.75 2.87
CA ARG A 388 -30.83 -26.72 1.87
C ARG A 388 -30.23 -26.97 0.51
N PHE A 389 -30.97 -27.71 -0.30
CA PHE A 389 -30.56 -27.98 -1.66
C PHE A 389 -31.74 -28.24 -2.58
N SER A 390 -31.44 -28.36 -3.86
CA SER A 390 -32.37 -28.62 -4.93
C SER A 390 -31.63 -28.90 -6.24
N HIS A 391 -32.33 -29.53 -7.18
CA HIS A 391 -31.73 -30.10 -8.38
C HIS A 391 -32.63 -29.86 -9.58
N TRP A 392 -32.11 -29.24 -10.64
CA TRP A 392 -32.91 -28.81 -11.78
C TRP A 392 -32.22 -28.99 -13.12
N LYS A 393 -33.06 -29.20 -14.13
CA LYS A 393 -32.69 -29.37 -15.52
C LYS A 393 -32.60 -28.01 -16.22
N GLY A 394 -31.40 -27.62 -16.61
CA GLY A 394 -31.14 -26.48 -17.49
C GLY A 394 -30.54 -26.92 -18.82
N ASN A 395 -29.64 -26.11 -19.39
CA ASN A 395 -28.76 -26.53 -20.51
C ASN A 395 -27.77 -27.63 -20.08
N ALA A 396 -27.45 -27.67 -18.79
CA ALA A 396 -26.85 -28.78 -18.06
C ALA A 396 -27.69 -28.98 -16.79
N SER A 397 -27.67 -30.17 -16.22
CA SER A 397 -28.28 -30.42 -14.91
C SER A 397 -27.40 -29.81 -13.82
N VAL A 398 -28.02 -29.16 -12.83
CA VAL A 398 -27.26 -28.49 -11.77
C VAL A 398 -27.88 -28.74 -10.41
N PHE A 399 -27.01 -28.91 -9.42
CA PHE A 399 -27.34 -28.94 -8.01
C PHE A 399 -27.06 -27.58 -7.40
N VAL A 400 -28.06 -27.01 -6.74
CA VAL A 400 -27.86 -25.82 -5.91
C VAL A 400 -28.05 -26.23 -4.48
N PHE A 401 -27.04 -25.95 -3.66
CA PHE A 401 -27.00 -26.41 -2.29
C PHE A 401 -26.29 -25.43 -1.39
N SER A 402 -26.40 -25.64 -0.09
CA SER A 402 -25.66 -24.92 0.94
C SER A 402 -25.03 -25.91 1.89
N SER A 403 -23.89 -25.56 2.48
CA SER A 403 -23.28 -26.37 3.53
C SER A 403 -24.19 -26.44 4.76
N SER A 404 -24.00 -27.47 5.60
CA SER A 404 -24.82 -27.68 6.79
C SER A 404 -24.62 -26.60 7.87
N ASP A 405 -23.40 -26.07 7.97
CA ASP A 405 -22.94 -25.09 8.96
C ASP A 405 -22.76 -23.68 8.39
N ASN A 406 -23.17 -23.46 7.14
CA ASN A 406 -22.98 -22.21 6.40
C ASN A 406 -21.51 -21.79 6.20
N THR A 407 -20.58 -22.74 6.17
CA THR A 407 -19.24 -22.54 5.60
C THR A 407 -19.27 -22.57 4.07
N ASP A 408 -18.29 -21.98 3.39
CA ASP A 408 -18.24 -22.02 1.93
C ASP A 408 -17.96 -23.46 1.42
N PRO A 409 -18.88 -24.10 0.66
CA PRO A 409 -18.68 -25.47 0.16
C PRO A 409 -17.43 -25.68 -0.67
N GLU A 410 -16.95 -24.62 -1.34
CA GLU A 410 -15.73 -24.69 -2.15
C GLU A 410 -14.49 -24.87 -1.26
N THR A 411 -14.46 -24.22 -0.10
CA THR A 411 -13.25 -24.08 0.72
C THR A 411 -13.29 -24.82 2.06
N ASN A 412 -14.42 -25.41 2.45
CA ASN A 412 -14.57 -26.07 3.74
C ASN A 412 -13.95 -27.49 3.83
N GLY A 413 -13.49 -28.06 2.72
CA GLY A 413 -12.83 -29.38 2.68
C GLY A 413 -13.76 -30.58 2.79
N ARG A 414 -15.07 -30.36 2.66
CA ARG A 414 -16.08 -31.43 2.76
C ARG A 414 -16.35 -32.06 1.41
N ASP A 415 -16.80 -33.31 1.42
CA ASP A 415 -17.30 -33.98 0.21
C ASP A 415 -18.81 -33.90 0.12
N TYR A 416 -19.29 -33.54 -1.07
CA TYR A 416 -20.70 -33.44 -1.39
C TYR A 416 -21.07 -34.53 -2.39
N TRP A 417 -21.99 -35.42 -2.03
CA TRP A 417 -22.41 -36.54 -2.87
C TRP A 417 -23.88 -36.40 -3.25
N ALA A 418 -24.19 -36.49 -4.53
CA ALA A 418 -25.53 -36.71 -5.01
C ALA A 418 -25.85 -38.21 -4.98
N VAL A 419 -26.97 -38.58 -4.37
CA VAL A 419 -27.38 -39.98 -4.21
C VAL A 419 -28.79 -40.14 -4.73
N LYS A 420 -28.97 -41.05 -5.69
CA LYS A 420 -30.27 -41.54 -6.14
C LYS A 420 -30.61 -42.79 -5.33
N PRO A 421 -31.55 -42.71 -4.37
CA PRO A 421 -31.90 -43.86 -3.54
C PRO A 421 -32.51 -44.97 -4.39
N GLU A 422 -32.20 -46.22 -4.04
CA GLU A 422 -32.94 -47.38 -4.56
C GLU A 422 -34.40 -47.28 -4.10
N ARG A 423 -35.35 -47.50 -5.02
CA ARG A 423 -36.75 -47.64 -4.63
C ARG A 423 -36.93 -49.00 -3.99
N ASP A 424 -37.30 -49.04 -2.72
CA ASP A 424 -37.83 -50.25 -2.09
C ASP A 424 -38.97 -50.78 -2.97
N ARG A 425 -38.82 -52.01 -3.47
CA ARG A 425 -39.79 -52.68 -4.34
C ARG A 425 -41.00 -53.18 -3.58
#